data_AF-A0A419HH45-F1
#
_entry.id   AF-A0A419HH45-F1
#
_cell.length_a   1.000
_cell.length_b   1.000
_cell.length_c   1.000
_cell.angle_alpha   90.00
_cell.angle_beta   90.00
_cell.angle_gamma   90.00
#
_symmetry.space_group_name_H-M   'P 1'
#
loop_
_entity.id
_entity.type
_entity.pdbx_description
1 polymer ?
#
loop_
_entity_poly.entity_id
_entity_poly.type
_entity_poly.pdbx_seq_one_letter_code
_entity_poly.pdbx_strand_id
1 'polypeptide(L)'
;MADTEVNVQEMGQLLGEAFIEFDQAELDRLTEAEREGQYELRAALYDYVDTIWERAKEAGKNPATDPKWDCVAGMRDLLAGLRDSAA
;
A
#
# COMPACT_ATOMS: atom_id res chain seq x y z
N MET A 1 13.33 29.49 -3.37
CA MET A 1 12.61 28.31 -3.89
C MET A 1 11.97 27.67 -2.69
N ALA A 2 10.65 27.53 -2.67
CA ALA A 2 10.00 26.79 -1.59
C ALA A 2 10.52 25.35 -1.66
N ASP A 3 10.96 24.84 -0.52
CA ASP A 3 11.22 23.41 -0.36
C ASP A 3 9.85 22.74 -0.59
N THR A 4 9.64 22.13 -1.76
CA THR A 4 8.41 21.40 -2.00
C THR A 4 8.50 20.17 -1.11
N GLU A 5 7.86 20.25 0.05
CA GLU A 5 7.75 19.13 0.98
C GLU A 5 7.18 17.95 0.20
N VAL A 6 7.97 16.89 0.10
CA VAL A 6 7.63 15.71 -0.69
C VAL A 6 6.48 15.01 0.03
N ASN A 7 5.29 15.00 -0.56
CA ASN A 7 4.16 14.22 -0.07
C ASN A 7 4.40 12.73 -0.35
N VAL A 8 4.98 12.04 0.63
CA VAL A 8 5.37 10.63 0.50
C VAL A 8 4.15 9.72 0.28
N GLN A 9 2.99 10.07 0.83
CA GLN A 9 1.77 9.32 0.60
C GLN A 9 1.33 9.41 -0.86
N GLU A 10 1.30 10.61 -1.42
CA GLU A 10 0.95 10.85 -2.83
C GLU A 10 1.91 10.13 -3.77
N MET A 11 3.21 10.10 -3.46
CA MET A 11 4.18 9.31 -4.23
C MET A 11 3.89 7.80 -4.20
N GLY A 12 3.46 7.26 -3.05
CA GLY A 12 3.05 5.85 -2.93
C GLY A 12 1.85 5.52 -3.80
N GLN A 13 0.84 6.40 -3.83
CA GLN A 13 -0.33 6.27 -4.69
C GLN A 13 0.04 6.32 -6.17
N LEU A 14 0.81 7.33 -6.59
CA LEU A 14 1.27 7.46 -7.97
C LEU A 14 2.11 6.26 -8.44
N LEU A 15 2.94 5.70 -7.54
CA LEU A 15 3.70 4.50 -7.84
C LEU A 15 2.78 3.29 -8.06
N GLY A 16 1.78 3.11 -7.19
CA GLY A 16 0.80 2.02 -7.31
C GLY A 16 0.00 2.12 -8.61
N GLU A 17 -0.51 3.31 -8.92
CA GLU A 17 -1.22 3.59 -10.18
C GLU A 17 -0.37 3.30 -11.41
N ALA A 18 0.90 3.73 -11.42
CA ALA A 18 1.80 3.47 -12.53
C ALA A 18 2.19 2.00 -12.68
N PHE A 19 2.18 1.24 -11.58
CA PHE A 19 2.57 -0.17 -11.57
C PHE A 19 1.42 -1.12 -11.96
N ILE A 20 0.16 -0.72 -11.78
CA ILE A 20 -1.01 -1.61 -11.89
C ILE A 20 -1.13 -2.31 -13.25
N GLU A 21 -0.78 -1.63 -14.35
CA GLU A 21 -0.81 -2.21 -15.69
C GLU A 21 0.18 -3.38 -15.83
N PHE A 22 1.38 -3.22 -15.27
CA PHE A 22 2.42 -4.24 -15.31
C PHE A 22 2.07 -5.41 -14.39
N ASP A 23 1.53 -5.13 -13.20
CA ASP A 23 1.07 -6.16 -12.26
C ASP A 23 -0.04 -7.01 -12.85
N GLN A 24 -1.05 -6.38 -13.46
CA GLN A 24 -2.15 -7.08 -14.10
C GLN A 24 -1.67 -8.00 -15.22
N ALA A 25 -0.73 -7.53 -16.05
CA ALA A 25 -0.16 -8.33 -17.12
C ALA A 25 0.58 -9.58 -16.64
N GLU A 26 1.15 -9.56 -15.43
CA GLU A 26 1.73 -10.76 -14.81
C GLU A 26 0.67 -11.64 -14.16
N LEU A 27 -0.30 -11.06 -13.45
CA LEU A 27 -1.42 -11.80 -12.85
C LEU A 27 -2.22 -12.58 -13.90
N ASP A 28 -2.41 -12.01 -15.08
CA ASP A 28 -3.12 -12.66 -16.19
C ASP A 28 -2.41 -13.91 -16.73
N ARG A 29 -1.12 -14.09 -16.44
CA ARG A 29 -0.34 -15.28 -16.82
C ARG A 29 -0.41 -16.40 -15.79
N LEU A 30 -0.92 -16.11 -14.60
CA LEU A 30 -0.99 -17.04 -13.49
C LEU A 30 -2.26 -17.90 -13.59
N THR A 31 -2.18 -19.10 -13.05
CA THR A 31 -3.37 -19.90 -12.78
C THR A 31 -4.21 -19.27 -11.67
N GLU A 32 -5.46 -19.71 -11.53
CA GLU A 32 -6.35 -19.27 -10.45
C GLU A 32 -5.73 -19.50 -9.06
N ALA A 33 -5.14 -20.68 -8.82
CA ALA A 33 -4.49 -20.99 -7.55
C ALA A 33 -3.25 -20.12 -7.29
N GLU A 34 -2.49 -19.75 -8.33
CA GLU A 34 -1.35 -18.85 -8.20
C GLU A 34 -1.79 -17.40 -7.95
N ARG A 35 -2.90 -16.94 -8.56
CA ARG A 35 -3.49 -15.62 -8.26
C ARG A 35 -4.01 -15.54 -6.84
N GLU A 36 -4.69 -16.56 -6.35
CA GLU A 36 -5.09 -16.65 -4.94
C GLU A 36 -3.86 -16.56 -4.02
N GLY A 37 -2.77 -17.28 -4.35
CA GLY A 37 -1.51 -17.16 -3.63
C GLY A 37 -0.91 -15.75 -3.66
N GLN A 38 -1.04 -15.01 -4.77
CA GLN A 38 -0.66 -13.60 -4.82
C GLN A 38 -1.54 -12.73 -3.92
N TYR A 39 -2.86 -12.94 -3.93
CA TYR A 39 -3.78 -12.23 -3.07
C TYR A 39 -3.44 -12.43 -1.58
N GLU A 40 -3.27 -13.69 -1.14
CA GLU A 40 -2.93 -14.02 0.25
C GLU A 40 -1.62 -13.34 0.70
N LEU A 41 -0.57 -13.39 -0.14
CA LEU A 41 0.73 -12.77 0.17
C LEU A 41 0.63 -11.24 0.28
N ARG A 42 -0.13 -10.61 -0.62
CA ARG A 42 -0.31 -9.16 -0.64
C ARG A 42 -1.21 -8.69 0.50
N ALA A 43 -2.24 -9.46 0.84
CA ALA A 43 -3.07 -9.24 2.02
C ALA A 43 -2.23 -9.33 3.30
N ALA A 44 -1.39 -10.36 3.45
CA ALA A 44 -0.52 -10.50 4.62
C ALA A 44 0.47 -9.33 4.76
N LEU A 45 1.01 -8.83 3.65
CA LEU A 45 1.90 -7.67 3.66
C LEU A 45 1.15 -6.37 3.99
N TYR A 46 -0.06 -6.18 3.43
CA TYR A 46 -0.94 -5.08 3.79
C TYR A 46 -1.24 -5.08 5.29
N ASP A 47 -1.69 -6.22 5.83
CA ASP A 47 -2.05 -6.37 7.26
C ASP A 47 -0.88 -6.06 8.19
N TYR A 48 0.35 -6.43 7.79
CA TYR A 48 1.55 -6.09 8.54
C TYR A 48 1.74 -4.57 8.65
N VAL A 49 1.60 -3.83 7.54
CA VAL A 49 1.73 -2.37 7.53
C VAL A 49 0.54 -1.71 8.23
N ASP A 50 -0.67 -2.22 8.03
CA ASP A 50 -1.88 -1.75 8.70
C ASP A 50 -1.78 -1.89 10.22
N THR A 51 -1.20 -3.00 10.70
CA THR A 51 -0.93 -3.21 12.13
C THR A 51 -0.02 -2.11 12.72
N ILE A 52 0.95 -1.59 11.95
CA ILE A 52 1.80 -0.48 12.41
C ILE A 52 0.96 0.79 12.61
N TRP A 53 0.05 1.07 11.68
CA TRP A 53 -0.87 2.20 11.76
C TRP A 53 -1.85 2.06 12.93
N GLU A 54 -2.47 0.90 13.09
CA GLU A 54 -3.44 0.65 14.16
C GLU A 54 -2.79 0.69 15.54
N ARG A 55 -1.58 0.15 15.71
CA ARG A 55 -0.82 0.28 16.97
C ARG A 55 -0.53 1.74 17.34
N ALA A 56 -0.38 2.63 16.35
CA ALA A 56 -0.23 4.05 16.61
C ALA A 56 -1.52 4.65 17.20
N LYS A 57 -2.66 4.29 16.64
CA LYS A 57 -3.98 4.71 17.13
C LYS A 57 -4.27 4.17 18.53
N GLU A 58 -3.96 2.90 18.77
CA GLU A 58 -4.07 2.27 20.10
C GLU A 58 -3.21 2.96 21.15
N ALA A 59 -2.03 3.47 20.75
CA ALA A 59 -1.16 4.28 21.61
C ALA A 59 -1.63 5.73 21.79
N GLY A 60 -2.85 6.07 21.37
CA GLY A 60 -3.45 7.40 21.51
C GLY A 60 -2.92 8.44 20.52
N LYS A 61 -2.21 8.03 19.47
CA LYS A 61 -1.74 8.93 18.40
C LYS A 61 -2.81 9.08 17.33
N ASN A 62 -2.75 10.17 16.57
CA ASN A 62 -3.54 10.34 15.36
C ASN A 62 -2.61 10.34 14.13
N PRO A 63 -2.31 9.17 13.55
CA PRO A 63 -1.38 9.08 12.42
C PRO A 63 -1.91 9.77 11.15
N ALA A 64 -3.22 10.00 11.03
CA ALA A 64 -3.80 10.71 9.88
C ALA A 64 -3.52 12.22 9.85
N THR A 65 -3.03 12.81 10.95
CA THR A 65 -2.80 14.26 11.07
C THR A 65 -1.34 14.61 11.35
N ASP A 66 -0.45 13.61 11.37
CA ASP A 66 0.94 13.77 11.76
C ASP A 66 1.84 13.29 10.60
N PRO A 67 2.49 14.22 9.86
CA PRO A 67 3.24 13.92 8.64
C PRO A 67 4.32 12.84 8.79
N LYS A 68 4.78 12.55 10.02
CA LYS A 68 5.72 11.46 10.26
C LYS A 68 5.17 10.08 9.89
N TRP A 69 3.85 9.95 9.69
CA TRP A 69 3.17 8.72 9.30
C TRP A 69 2.86 8.65 7.80
N ASP A 70 3.19 9.67 7.00
CA ASP A 70 2.90 9.70 5.57
C ASP A 70 3.53 8.51 4.82
N CYS A 71 4.69 8.03 5.30
CA CYS A 71 5.31 6.83 4.75
C CYS A 71 4.48 5.56 5.01
N VAL A 72 3.85 5.45 6.19
CA VAL A 72 2.98 4.32 6.52
C VAL A 72 1.66 4.43 5.75
N ALA A 73 1.11 5.64 5.61
CA ALA A 73 -0.07 5.89 4.80
C ALA A 73 0.18 5.51 3.33
N GLY A 74 1.27 6.00 2.73
CA GLY A 74 1.64 5.67 1.34
C GLY A 74 1.87 4.17 1.11
N MET A 75 2.52 3.48 2.05
CA MET A 75 2.68 2.03 1.98
C MET A 75 1.35 1.28 2.10
N ARG A 76 0.43 1.74 2.96
CA ARG A 76 -0.92 1.15 3.07
C ARG A 76 -1.70 1.31 1.78
N ASP A 77 -1.69 2.50 1.19
CA ASP A 77 -2.40 2.79 -0.05
C ASP A 77 -1.84 1.97 -1.22
N LEU A 78 -0.51 1.92 -1.36
CA LEU A 78 0.17 1.09 -2.36
C LEU A 78 -0.20 -0.40 -2.21
N LEU A 79 -0.06 -0.95 -1.00
CA LEU A 79 -0.31 -2.37 -0.75
C LEU A 79 -1.80 -2.74 -0.86
N ALA A 80 -2.70 -1.82 -0.50
CA ALA A 80 -4.13 -1.99 -0.73
C ALA A 80 -4.40 -2.13 -2.24
N GLY A 81 -3.83 -1.24 -3.06
CA GLY A 81 -3.94 -1.32 -4.52
C GLY A 81 -3.43 -2.65 -5.08
N LEU A 82 -2.27 -3.11 -4.64
CA LEU A 82 -1.69 -4.39 -5.10
C LEU A 82 -2.48 -5.61 -4.63
N ARG A 83 -3.03 -5.58 -3.41
CA ARG A 83 -3.91 -6.64 -2.90
C ARG A 83 -5.17 -6.70 -3.75
N ASP A 84 -5.78 -5.55 -4.01
CA ASP A 84 -7.07 -5.47 -4.70
C ASP A 84 -6.95 -5.81 -6.19
N SER A 85 -5.79 -5.60 -6.83
CA SER A 85 -5.53 -6.08 -8.20
C SER A 85 -5.40 -7.60 -8.31
N ALA A 86 -5.07 -8.28 -7.21
CA ALA A 86 -4.88 -9.73 -7.17
C ALA A 86 -6.16 -10.53 -6.86
N ALA A 87 -7.24 -9.86 -6.47
CA ALA A 87 -8.52 -10.45 -6.09
C ALA A 87 -9.41 -10.73 -7.33
#